data_AF-A0A450TIS4-F1
#
_entry.id   AF-A0A450TIS4-F1
#
_cell.length_a   1.000
_cell.length_b   1.000
_cell.length_c   1.000
_cell.angle_alpha   90.00
_cell.angle_beta   90.00
_cell.angle_gamma   90.00
#
_symmetry.space_group_name_H-M   'P 1'
#
loop_
_entity.id
_entity.type
_entity.pdbx_description
1 polymer ?
#
loop_
_entity_poly.entity_id
_entity_poly.type
_entity_poly.pdbx_seq_one_letter_code
_entity_poly.pdbx_strand_id
1 'polypeptide(L)' 'MQDLPFKIELNEWGNIVMSPVSNRHAFIQTMLANLIDRRKREGFVLMECSIGTSRGVKVADVIWGSDDFFSRNEL' A
#
# COMPACT_ATOMS: atom_id res chain seq x y z
N MET A 1 22.07 13.98 -10.37
CA MET A 1 20.81 13.22 -10.25
C MET A 1 20.22 13.60 -8.92
N GLN A 2 19.10 14.32 -8.92
CA GLN A 2 18.46 14.79 -7.69
C GLN A 2 17.62 13.66 -7.10
N ASP A 3 17.96 13.25 -5.88
CA ASP A 3 17.15 12.39 -5.03
C ASP A 3 15.82 13.09 -4.75
N LEU A 4 14.76 12.72 -5.49
CA LEU A 4 13.42 13.23 -5.25
C LEU A 4 12.82 12.47 -4.05
N PRO A 5 12.51 13.12 -2.91
CA PRO A 5 12.09 12.47 -1.67
C PRO A 5 10.61 12.05 -1.69
N PHE A 6 10.04 11.68 -2.83
CA PHE A 6 8.59 11.53 -3.01
C PHE A 6 8.18 10.22 -3.67
N LYS A 7 7.07 9.66 -3.20
CA LYS A 7 6.35 8.53 -3.81
C LYS A 7 5.64 9.01 -5.09
N ILE A 8 5.87 8.32 -6.19
CA ILE A 8 5.28 8.64 -7.50
C ILE A 8 4.10 7.70 -7.74
N GLU A 9 2.89 8.23 -7.85
CA GLU A 9 1.68 7.46 -8.20
C GLU A 9 1.04 8.01 -9.48
N LEU A 10 0.51 7.11 -10.32
CA LEU A 10 -0.24 7.43 -11.54
C LEU A 10 -1.74 7.30 -11.26
N ASN A 11 -2.50 8.38 -11.43
CA ASN A 11 -3.96 8.33 -11.33
C ASN A 11 -4.63 7.86 -12.64
N GLU A 12 -5.96 7.69 -12.62
CA GLU A 12 -6.78 7.20 -13.76
C GLU A 12 -6.72 8.10 -15.01
N TRP A 13 -6.13 9.30 -14.89
CA TRP A 13 -5.95 10.26 -15.98
C TRP A 13 -4.48 10.44 -16.39
N GLY A 14 -3.58 9.59 -15.90
CA GLY A 14 -2.15 9.64 -16.22
C GLY A 14 -1.39 10.79 -15.56
N ASN A 15 -1.91 11.38 -14.49
CA ASN A 15 -1.20 12.44 -13.76
C ASN A 15 -0.33 11.85 -12.65
N ILE A 16 0.84 12.45 -12.44
CA ILE A 16 1.68 12.21 -11.28
C ILE A 16 1.05 12.91 -10.07
N VAL A 17 0.55 12.14 -9.11
CA VAL A 17 0.02 12.67 -7.85
C VAL A 17 1.10 12.54 -6.79
N MET A 18 1.56 13.68 -6.27
CA MET A 18 2.47 13.74 -5.12
C MET A 18 1.68 14.01 -3.84
N SER A 19 1.56 12.99 -3.00
CA SER A 19 1.09 13.16 -1.61
C SER A 19 2.31 13.31 -0.71
N PRO A 20 2.52 14.44 -0.01
CA PRO A 20 3.60 14.53 0.96
C PRO A 20 3.37 13.48 2.07
N VAL A 21 4.26 12.50 2.17
CA VAL A 21 4.24 11.54 3.27
C VAL A 21 4.63 12.29 4.53
N SER A 22 3.63 12.70 5.33
CA SER A 22 3.94 13.29 6.63
C SER A 22 4.49 12.22 7.57
N ASN A 23 5.43 12.57 8.46
CA ASN A 23 5.90 11.64 9.50
C ASN A 23 4.75 11.03 10.30
N ARG A 24 3.65 11.79 10.48
CA ARG A 24 2.42 11.32 11.11
C ARG A 24 1.72 10.23 10.27
N HIS A 25 1.70 10.35 8.95
CA HIS A 25 1.16 9.33 8.05
C HIS A 25 1.93 8.02 8.19
N ALA A 26 3.25 8.06 8.01
CA ALA A 26 4.11 6.88 8.13
C ALA A 26 4.01 6.23 9.52
N PHE A 27 3.91 7.05 10.58
CA PHE A 27 3.70 6.57 11.94
C PHE A 27 2.36 5.80 12.07
N ILE A 28 1.26 6.37 11.59
CA ILE A 28 -0.07 5.73 11.65
C ILE A 28 -0.11 4.46 10.81
N GLN A 29 0.42 4.49 9.59
CA GLN A 29 0.52 3.33 8.70
C GLN A 29 1.27 2.18 9.38
N THR A 30 2.43 2.47 9.96
CA THR A 30 3.24 1.50 10.70
C THR A 30 2.49 0.93 11.90
N MET A 31 1.80 1.77 12.68
CA MET A 31 1.00 1.32 13.81
C MET A 31 -0.14 0.40 13.37
N LEU A 32 -0.84 0.76 12.29
CA LEU A 32 -1.97 0.00 11.78
C LEU A 32 -1.51 -1.36 11.23
N ALA A 33 -0.45 -1.39 10.43
CA ALA A 33 0.13 -2.62 9.90
C ALA A 33 0.54 -3.58 11.02
N ASN A 34 1.26 -3.08 12.04
CA ASN A 34 1.66 -3.87 13.20
C ASN A 34 0.47 -4.38 14.02
N LEU A 35 -0.57 -3.57 14.18
CA LEU A 35 -1.77 -3.98 14.92
C LEU A 35 -2.49 -5.13 14.20
N ILE A 36 -2.66 -5.02 12.88
CA ILE A 36 -3.30 -6.07 12.08
C ILE A 36 -2.43 -7.33 12.08
N ASP A 37 -1.13 -7.21 11.89
CA ASP A 37 -0.19 -8.34 11.85
C ASP A 37 -0.17 -9.13 13.17
N ARG A 38 -0.28 -8.45 14.31
CA ARG A 38 -0.38 -9.10 15.63
C ARG A 38 -1.72 -9.75 15.91
N ARG A 39 -2.78 -9.38 15.18
CA ARG A 39 -4.16 -9.82 15.42
C ARG A 39 -4.66 -10.83 14.40
N LYS A 40 -4.09 -10.86 13.20
CA LYS A 40 -4.45 -11.83 12.17
C LYS A 40 -4.13 -13.24 12.64
N ARG A 41 -4.96 -14.21 12.27
CA ARG A 41 -4.68 -15.63 12.49
C ARG A 41 -3.76 -16.20 11.41
N GLU A 42 -3.92 -15.72 10.18
CA GLU A 42 -3.27 -16.20 8.97
C GLU A 42 -3.19 -15.06 7.92
N GLY A 43 -2.55 -15.30 6.78
CA GLY A 43 -2.35 -14.31 5.73
C GLY A 43 -1.23 -13.32 6.01
N PHE A 44 -1.12 -12.30 5.15
CA PHE A 44 -0.05 -11.30 5.20
C PHE A 44 -0.60 -9.87 5.23
N VAL A 45 0.18 -8.97 5.82
CA VAL A 45 -0.05 -7.53 5.80
C VAL A 45 0.96 -6.91 4.85
N LEU A 46 0.50 -6.09 3.92
CA LEU A 46 1.38 -5.32 3.03
C LEU A 46 1.07 -3.83 3.18
N MET A 47 2.11 -3.02 3.03
CA MET A 47 2.01 -1.57 2.96
C MET A 47 2.27 -1.14 1.53
N GLU A 48 1.63 -0.06 1.09
CA GLU A 48 1.78 0.49 -0.27
C GLU A 48 1.50 -0.51 -1.39
N CYS A 49 0.48 -1.35 -1.19
CA CYS A 49 0.13 -2.38 -2.15
C CYS A 49 -0.65 -1.79 -3.33
N SER A 50 -0.16 -2.06 -4.54
CA SER A 50 -0.84 -1.74 -5.79
C SER A 50 -1.97 -2.73 -6.07
N ILE A 51 -3.20 -2.24 -6.14
CA ILE A 51 -4.42 -3.01 -6.39
C ILE A 51 -4.96 -2.63 -7.77
N GLY A 52 -4.96 -3.59 -8.68
CA GLY A 52 -5.62 -3.45 -9.97
C GLY A 52 -7.15 -3.45 -9.81
N THR A 53 -7.82 -2.44 -10.37
CA THR A 53 -9.27 -2.32 -10.41
C THR A 53 -9.73 -2.12 -11.86
N SER A 54 -11.03 -2.27 -12.13
CA SER A 54 -11.60 -2.00 -13.46
C SER A 54 -11.40 -0.55 -13.94
N ARG A 55 -11.05 0.36 -13.03
CA ARG A 55 -10.81 1.77 -13.31
C ARG A 55 -9.33 2.16 -13.28
N GLY A 56 -8.43 1.19 -13.16
CA GLY A 56 -6.99 1.42 -13.04
C GLY A 56 -6.42 0.97 -11.70
N VAL A 57 -5.22 1.42 -11.37
CA VAL A 57 -4.50 0.99 -10.16
C VAL A 57 -4.78 1.94 -9.00
N LYS A 58 -5.00 1.41 -7.81
CA LYS A 58 -5.01 2.14 -6.53
C LYS A 58 -3.85 1.66 -5.67
N VAL A 59 -3.22 2.56 -4.94
CA VAL A 59 -2.21 2.19 -3.94
C VAL A 59 -2.82 2.33 -2.55
N ALA A 60 -2.93 1.23 -1.83
CA ALA A 60 -3.47 1.23 -0.48
C ALA A 60 -2.34 1.38 0.55
N ASP A 61 -2.51 2.26 1.53
CA ASP A 61 -1.52 2.49 2.58
C ASP A 61 -1.21 1.20 3.38
N VAL A 62 -2.25 0.45 3.77
CA VAL A 62 -2.14 -0.82 4.48
C VAL A 62 -3.24 -1.76 4.01
N ILE A 63 -2.89 -3.01 3.71
CA ILE A 63 -3.83 -4.09 3.41
C ILE A 63 -3.55 -5.33 4.26
N TRP A 64 -4.56 -6.19 4.39
CA TRP A 64 -4.39 -7.57 4.78
C TRP A 64 -5.06 -8.47 3.73
N GLY A 65 -4.39 -9.57 3.39
CA GLY A 65 -4.93 -10.62 2.53
C GLY A 65 -4.64 -11.99 3.12
N SER A 66 -5.51 -12.97 2.85
CA SER A 66 -5.29 -14.36 3.27
C SER A 66 -4.14 -15.00 2.48
N ASP A 67 -3.61 -16.11 2.99
CA ASP A 67 -2.56 -16.87 2.30
C ASP A 67 -3.03 -17.35 0.92
N ASP A 68 -4.29 -17.78 0.80
CA ASP A 68 -4.91 -18.19 -0.46
C ASP A 68 -5.03 -17.01 -1.45
N PHE A 69 -5.35 -15.81 -0.96
CA PHE A 69 -5.39 -14.62 -1.83
C PHE A 69 -4.01 -14.34 -2.43
N PHE A 70 -2.96 -14.32 -1.62
CA PHE A 70 -1.61 -14.02 -2.12
C PHE A 70 -1.06 -15.14 -3.01
N SER A 71 -1.29 -16.41 -2.65
CA SER A 71 -0.92 -17.56 -3.49
C SER A 71 -1.52 -17.48 -4.90
N ARG A 72 -2.77 -16.99 -5.03
CA ARG A 72 -3.44 -16.83 -6.33
C ARG A 72 -2.95 -15.61 -7.13
N ASN A 73 -2.36 -14.64 -6.46
CA ASN A 73 -1.91 -13.38 -7.05
C ASN A 73 -0.37 -13.27 -7.08
N GLU A 74 0.32 -14.41 -7.03
CA GLU A 74 1.78 -14.53 -7.17
C GLU A 74 2.60 -13.73 -6.13
N LEU A 75 2.10 -13.71 -4.89
CA LEU A 75 2.78 -13.17 -3.71
C LEU A 75 2.89 -14.22 -2.60
#